data_AF-A0A8T6J2X5-F1
#
_entry.id   AF-A0A8T6J2X5-F1
#
_cell.length_a   1.000
_cell.length_b   1.000
_cell.length_c   1.000
_cell.angle_alpha   90.00
_cell.angle_beta   90.00
_cell.angle_gamma   90.00
#
_symmetry.space_group_name_H-M   'P 1'
#
loop_
_entity.id
_entity.type
_entity.pdbx_description
1 polymer ?
#
loop_
_entity_poly.entity_id
_entity_poly.type
_entity_poly.pdbx_seq_one_letter_code
_entity_poly.pdbx_strand_id
1 'polypeptide(L)' 'TDHGSGSVAFVMGDGVKGGTYGTYPSLEPSKLDEGDLRWNNDFRSTYAELLDKWMGLDDRAILGGNYEQFGFIK' A
#
# COMPACT_ATOMS: atom_id res chain seq x y z
N THR A 1 -11.07 10.30 20.49
CA THR A 1 -9.77 10.67 19.88
C THR A 1 -9.94 10.41 18.41
N ASP A 2 -9.65 11.40 17.58
CA ASP A 2 -9.53 11.14 16.15
C ASP A 2 -8.20 10.43 15.91
N HIS A 3 -8.23 9.31 15.18
CA HIS A 3 -7.08 8.45 14.95
C HIS A 3 -6.43 8.65 13.59
N GLY A 4 -6.99 9.51 12.73
CA GLY A 4 -6.46 9.78 11.39
C GLY A 4 -6.68 8.63 10.41
N SER A 5 -7.16 8.93 9.20
CA SER A 5 -7.36 7.93 8.13
C SER A 5 -6.10 7.57 7.33
N GLY A 6 -5.01 8.34 7.45
CA GLY A 6 -3.74 8.11 6.75
C GLY A 6 -2.64 7.50 7.65
N SER A 7 -2.03 6.40 7.21
CA SER A 7 -0.92 5.74 7.90
C SER A 7 0.15 5.23 6.92
N VAL A 8 1.24 4.66 7.45
CA VAL A 8 2.34 4.06 6.68
C VAL A 8 2.43 2.56 6.98
N ALA A 9 2.69 1.76 5.94
CA ALA A 9 3.03 0.35 6.05
C ALA A 9 4.55 0.16 5.85
N PHE A 10 5.15 -0.73 6.62
CA PHE A 10 6.57 -1.09 6.50
C PHE A 10 6.70 -2.54 6.02
N VAL A 11 7.58 -2.76 5.04
CA VAL A 11 8.00 -4.10 4.58
C VAL A 11 9.53 -4.15 4.71
N MET A 12 10.06 -5.14 5.42
CA MET A 12 11.47 -5.24 5.76
C MET A 12 11.95 -6.68 5.63
N GLY A 13 13.13 -6.88 5.05
CA GLY A 13 13.75 -8.19 4.89
C GLY A 13 14.72 -8.23 3.71
N ASP A 14 15.48 -9.31 3.61
CA ASP A 14 16.49 -9.47 2.55
C ASP A 14 15.86 -9.50 1.14
N GLY A 15 14.64 -10.02 1.01
CA GLY A 15 13.89 -10.05 -0.25
C GLY A 15 13.27 -8.70 -0.66
N VAL A 16 13.43 -7.65 0.13
CA VAL A 16 12.79 -6.35 -0.12
C VAL A 16 13.74 -5.42 -0.89
N LYS A 17 13.23 -4.82 -1.96
CA LYS A 17 13.84 -3.66 -2.62
C LYS A 17 13.47 -2.41 -1.83
N GLY A 18 14.44 -1.88 -1.07
CA GLY A 18 14.22 -0.68 -0.24
C GLY A 18 13.82 0.55 -1.06
N GLY A 19 13.03 1.44 -0.45
CA GLY A 19 12.54 2.67 -1.05
C GLY A 19 11.21 3.13 -0.44
N THR A 20 10.73 4.28 -0.91
CA THR A 20 9.37 4.76 -0.62
C THR A 20 8.47 4.41 -1.79
N TYR A 21 7.36 3.72 -1.51
CA TYR A 21 6.37 3.33 -2.51
C TYR A 21 5.06 4.08 -2.26
N GLY A 22 4.41 4.51 -3.35
CA GLY A 22 3.24 5.39 -3.31
C GLY A 22 3.59 6.88 -3.33
N THR A 23 2.57 7.72 -3.18
CA THR A 23 2.69 9.18 -3.20
C THR A 23 2.47 9.77 -1.81
N TYR A 24 3.21 10.80 -1.42
CA TYR A 24 2.91 11.49 -0.17
C TYR A 24 1.58 12.27 -0.29
N PRO A 25 0.62 12.13 0.64
CA PRO A 25 -0.66 12.82 0.56
C PRO A 25 -0.50 14.34 0.70
N SER A 26 -1.43 15.09 0.12
CA SER A 26 -1.43 16.55 0.20
C SER A 26 -1.73 17.05 1.61
N LEU A 27 -1.09 18.16 2.00
CA LEU A 27 -1.39 18.89 3.24
C LEU A 27 -2.34 20.09 3.02
N GLU A 28 -2.73 20.39 1.78
CA GLU A 28 -3.69 21.44 1.48
C GLU A 28 -5.07 21.14 2.11
N PRO A 29 -5.69 22.08 2.85
CA PRO A 29 -6.96 21.84 3.55
C PRO A 29 -8.10 21.34 2.66
N SER A 30 -8.13 21.74 1.39
CA SER A 30 -9.15 21.32 0.41
C SER A 30 -9.00 19.87 -0.08
N LYS A 31 -7.88 19.22 0.26
CA LYS A 31 -7.56 17.84 -0.14
C LYS A 31 -7.56 16.87 1.05
N LEU A 32 -7.87 17.37 2.24
CA LEU A 32 -8.04 16.56 3.45
C LEU A 32 -9.44 15.95 3.47
N ASP A 33 -9.56 14.79 4.10
CA ASP A 33 -10.84 14.11 4.33
C ASP A 33 -11.26 14.36 5.77
N GLU A 34 -12.22 15.27 5.99
CA GLU A 34 -12.64 15.72 7.33
C GLU A 34 -11.50 16.26 8.23
N GLY A 35 -10.39 16.70 7.64
CA GLY A 35 -9.19 17.18 8.34
C GLY A 35 -8.04 16.18 8.36
N ASP A 36 -8.27 14.95 7.91
CA ASP A 36 -7.27 13.89 7.82
C ASP A 36 -6.54 13.86 6.48
N LEU A 37 -5.33 13.26 6.52
CA LEU A 37 -4.62 12.90 5.31
C LEU A 37 -5.42 11.88 4.51
N ARG A 38 -5.89 12.30 3.34
CA ARG A 38 -6.57 11.40 2.41
C ARG A 38 -5.61 10.32 1.91
N TRP A 39 -5.95 9.06 2.17
CA TRP A 39 -5.23 7.91 1.67
C TRP A 39 -5.23 7.87 0.13
N ASN A 40 -4.15 7.31 -0.44
CA ASN A 40 -3.97 7.23 -1.88
C ASN A 40 -3.37 5.90 -2.35
N ASN A 41 -3.11 4.97 -1.42
CA ASN A 41 -2.66 3.63 -1.70
C ASN A 41 -3.76 2.63 -1.32
N ASP A 42 -4.05 1.68 -2.19
CA ASP A 42 -4.89 0.53 -1.85
C ASP A 42 -4.04 -0.52 -1.14
N PHE A 43 -4.41 -0.90 0.09
CA PHE A 43 -3.65 -1.89 0.85
C PHE A 43 -3.60 -3.25 0.15
N ARG A 44 -4.60 -3.57 -0.68
CA ARG A 44 -4.67 -4.83 -1.45
C ARG A 44 -3.55 -4.95 -2.46
N SER A 45 -3.02 -3.82 -2.97
CA SER A 45 -1.83 -3.80 -3.82
C SER A 45 -0.61 -4.38 -3.09
N THR A 46 -0.42 -4.06 -1.81
CA THR A 46 0.66 -4.63 -0.99
C THR A 46 0.48 -6.13 -0.82
N TYR A 47 -0.74 -6.60 -0.55
CA TYR A 47 -1.00 -8.04 -0.40
C TYR A 47 -0.88 -8.80 -1.71
N ALA A 48 -1.28 -8.20 -2.83
CA ALA A 48 -1.14 -8.80 -4.15
C ALA A 48 0.33 -9.13 -4.43
N GLU A 49 1.25 -8.23 -4.06
CA GLU A 49 2.68 -8.44 -4.24
C GLU A 49 3.27 -9.48 -3.31
N LEU A 50 2.87 -9.48 -2.03
CA LEU A 50 3.33 -10.50 -1.08
C LEU A 50 2.82 -11.89 -1.46
N LEU A 51 1.57 -12.00 -1.91
CA LEU A 51 0.99 -13.28 -2.32
C LEU A 51 1.70 -13.83 -3.56
N ASP A 52 1.84 -13.03 -4.62
CA ASP A 52 2.46 -13.46 -5.87
C ASP A 52 3.98 -13.64 -5.72
N LYS A 53 4.70 -12.55 -5.38
CA LYS A 53 6.18 -12.53 -5.46
C LYS A 53 6.86 -13.21 -4.28
N TRP A 54 6.29 -13.12 -3.08
CA TRP A 54 6.92 -13.72 -1.90
C TRP A 54 6.40 -15.12 -1.58
N MET A 55 5.09 -15.35 -1.71
CA MET A 55 4.47 -16.64 -1.38
C MET A 55 4.27 -17.57 -2.60
N GLY A 56 4.36 -17.07 -3.83
CA GLY A 56 4.14 -17.86 -5.04
C GLY A 56 2.69 -18.31 -5.23
N LEU A 57 1.72 -17.52 -4.74
CA LEU A 57 0.28 -17.80 -4.78
C LEU A 57 -0.41 -16.97 -5.86
N ASP A 58 -1.57 -17.45 -6.33
CA ASP A 58 -2.44 -16.68 -7.23
C ASP A 58 -3.19 -15.60 -6.42
N ASP A 59 -2.65 -14.37 -6.47
CA ASP A 59 -3.19 -13.19 -5.82
C ASP A 59 -4.61 -12.87 -6.28
N ARG A 60 -4.90 -13.02 -7.57
CA ARG A 60 -6.21 -12.71 -8.17
C ARG A 60 -7.29 -13.64 -7.65
N ALA A 61 -6.99 -14.92 -7.47
CA ALA A 61 -7.92 -15.89 -6.90
C ALA A 61 -8.23 -15.58 -5.42
N ILE A 62 -7.24 -15.10 -4.65
CA ILE A 62 -7.38 -14.82 -3.22
C ILE A 62 -8.07 -13.46 -2.98
N LEU A 63 -7.68 -12.43 -3.72
CA LEU A 63 -8.16 -11.06 -3.54
C LEU A 63 -9.43 -10.75 -4.36
N GLY A 64 -9.83 -11.66 -5.25
CA GLY A 64 -11.02 -11.53 -6.10
C GLY A 64 -10.92 -10.40 -7.13
N GLY A 65 -9.71 -9.97 -7.48
CA GLY A 65 -9.48 -8.83 -8.38
C GLY A 65 -8.01 -8.68 -8.76
N ASN A 66 -7.76 -7.80 -9.73
CA ASN A 66 -6.40 -7.43 -10.12
C ASN A 66 -6.03 -6.09 -9.46
N TYR A 67 -4.91 -6.07 -8.76
CA TYR A 67 -4.43 -4.91 -8.02
C TYR A 67 -3.03 -4.53 -8.49
N GLU A 68 -2.68 -3.26 -8.32
CA GLU A 68 -1.36 -2.75 -8.66
C GLU A 68 -0.27 -3.48 -7.86
N GLN A 69 0.88 -3.69 -8.48
CA GLN A 69 2.06 -4.30 -7.88
C GLN A 69 3.10 -3.21 -7.72
N PHE A 70 3.52 -2.90 -6.50
CA PHE A 70 4.42 -1.78 -6.21
C PHE A 70 5.88 -2.06 -6.62
N GLY A 71 6.26 -3.33 -6.78
CA GLY A 71 7.59 -3.76 -7.21
C GLY A 71 8.64 -3.62 -6.11
N PHE A 72 8.24 -3.81 -4.85
CA PHE A 72 9.11 -3.84 -3.68
C PHE A 72 9.69 -5.22 -3.34
N ILE A 73 9.25 -6.31 -3.98
CA ILE A 73 9.89 -7.63 -3.85
C ILE A 73 10.90 -7.84 -5.00
N LYS A 74 12.09 -8.38 -4.66
CA LYS A 74 13.19 -8.65 -5.61
C LYS A 74 12.89 -9.79 -6.57
#